data_AF-A0A7K4QJP4-F1
#
_entry.id   AF-A0A7K4QJP4-F1
#
_cell.length_a   1.000
_cell.length_b   1.000
_cell.length_c   1.000
_cell.angle_alpha   90.00
_cell.angle_beta   90.00
_cell.angle_gamma   90.00
#
_symmetry.space_group_name_H-M   'P 1'
#
loop_
_entity.id
_entity.type
_entity.pdbx_description
1 polymer ?
#
loop_
_entity_poly.entity_id
_entity_poly.type
_entity_poly.pdbx_seq_one_letter_code
_entity_poly.pdbx_strand_id
1 'polypeptide(L)'
;LPHNLPFFSLSFNPAVIALEKKNVISKLGDNATLSCIYNKRDLQLKNLRVYWQIAGQVKCSVVHALISGRDNYSNQCIHFKNRTQLFWDRLESGDFSLLLLNVSQSDNHTYKCIVQEKKEFTKVVHQEEVALSLAASYSQPILSGPIRNSTGEEVTFSCRSGNGYPKPNVYWINKKNNSLLTASTLEFNSHADGTYSVFSTLTVKATSNMQIECSIENEMLQENLSANYTEQKQSNGSSTENLGKKGRVAQAAGIICIVILIGLLAVLICWLWRRRSSHLVSYTGNE
;
A
#
# COMPACT_ATOMS: atom_id res chain seq x y z
N LEU A 1 43.43 35.60 -59.91
CA LEU A 1 42.92 34.99 -58.65
C LEU A 1 41.42 35.21 -58.57
N PRO A 2 40.61 34.14 -58.49
CA PRO A 2 39.38 34.18 -57.72
C PRO A 2 39.52 33.28 -56.49
N HIS A 3 39.27 33.85 -55.32
CA HIS A 3 38.97 33.09 -54.10
C HIS A 3 37.56 32.53 -54.22
N ASN A 4 37.36 31.23 -53.99
CA ASN A 4 36.04 30.70 -53.65
C ASN A 4 36.17 29.54 -52.66
N LEU A 5 35.30 29.62 -51.66
CA LEU A 5 35.34 29.03 -50.32
C LEU A 5 35.08 27.51 -50.29
N PRO A 6 35.50 26.79 -49.22
CA PRO A 6 35.20 25.38 -49.08
C PRO A 6 33.73 25.18 -48.70
N PHE A 7 33.05 24.30 -49.43
CA PHE A 7 31.74 23.77 -49.05
C PHE A 7 31.89 22.90 -47.80
N PHE A 8 31.43 23.40 -46.65
CA PHE A 8 31.20 22.56 -45.48
C PHE A 8 29.89 21.80 -45.66
N SER A 9 29.97 20.48 -45.85
CA SER A 9 28.82 19.61 -45.75
C SER A 9 28.39 19.52 -44.28
N LEU A 10 27.26 20.13 -43.95
CA LEU A 10 26.60 19.91 -42.67
C LEU A 10 25.96 18.51 -42.71
N SER A 11 26.64 17.53 -42.13
CA SER A 11 26.01 16.24 -41.84
C SER A 11 24.95 16.46 -40.77
N PHE A 12 23.68 16.54 -41.19
CA PHE A 12 22.55 16.42 -40.30
C PHE A 12 22.49 14.98 -39.79
N ASN A 13 23.05 14.73 -38.60
CA ASN A 13 22.68 13.55 -37.84
C ASN A 13 21.24 13.77 -37.36
N PRO A 14 20.26 12.95 -37.77
CA PRO A 14 18.95 13.02 -37.16
C PRO A 14 19.12 12.64 -35.69
N ALA A 15 18.94 13.61 -34.79
CA ALA A 15 18.80 13.34 -33.38
C ALA A 15 17.64 12.35 -33.24
N VAL A 16 17.94 11.13 -32.82
CA VAL A 16 16.93 10.17 -32.41
C VAL A 16 16.33 10.74 -31.13
N ILE A 17 15.23 11.48 -31.27
CA ILE A 17 14.41 11.88 -30.13
C ILE A 17 13.85 10.58 -29.57
N ALA A 18 14.45 10.08 -28.49
CA ALA A 18 13.88 8.98 -27.75
C ALA A 18 12.51 9.45 -27.25
N LEU A 19 11.44 8.88 -27.81
CA LEU A 19 10.09 9.15 -27.36
C LEU A 19 10.03 8.82 -25.87
N GLU A 20 9.74 9.82 -25.03
CA GLU A 20 9.62 9.63 -23.59
C GLU A 20 8.53 8.59 -23.32
N LYS A 21 8.93 7.41 -22.87
CA LYS A 21 8.01 6.31 -22.59
C LYS A 21 7.29 6.62 -21.29
N LYS A 22 5.95 6.60 -21.31
CA LYS A 22 5.17 6.74 -20.08
C LYS A 22 5.49 5.56 -19.15
N ASN A 23 5.76 5.83 -17.88
CA ASN A 23 5.97 4.81 -16.85
C ASN A 23 4.83 4.86 -15.83
N VAL A 24 4.15 3.74 -15.63
CA VAL A 24 3.11 3.56 -14.63
C VAL A 24 3.68 2.67 -13.53
N ILE A 25 3.61 3.13 -12.28
CA ILE A 25 4.00 2.34 -11.12
C ILE A 25 2.74 1.78 -10.48
N SER A 26 2.71 0.48 -10.21
CA SER A 26 1.57 -0.18 -9.55
C SER A 26 2.06 -1.12 -8.45
N LYS A 27 1.28 -1.21 -7.36
CA LYS A 27 1.57 -2.18 -6.31
C LYS A 27 1.13 -3.58 -6.72
N LEU A 28 1.84 -4.60 -6.23
CA LEU A 28 1.39 -5.98 -6.40
C LEU A 28 -0.01 -6.17 -5.80
N GLY A 29 -0.91 -6.79 -6.55
CA GLY A 29 -2.31 -7.00 -6.18
C GLY A 29 -3.27 -5.86 -6.57
N ASP A 30 -2.76 -4.67 -6.86
CA ASP A 30 -3.59 -3.54 -7.30
C ASP A 30 -4.00 -3.69 -8.77
N ASN A 31 -4.91 -2.82 -9.23
CA ASN A 31 -5.22 -2.68 -10.65
C ASN A 31 -4.38 -1.54 -11.26
N ALA A 32 -3.90 -1.72 -12.49
CA ALA A 32 -3.14 -0.71 -13.22
C ALA A 32 -3.93 -0.23 -14.44
N THR A 33 -3.92 1.09 -14.67
CA THR A 33 -4.47 1.68 -15.90
C THR A 33 -3.33 2.14 -16.81
N LEU A 34 -3.25 1.58 -18.02
CA LEU A 34 -2.27 1.94 -19.04
C LEU A 34 -2.94 2.89 -20.04
N SER A 35 -2.47 4.14 -20.08
CA SER A 35 -3.09 5.18 -20.91
C SER A 35 -2.80 4.97 -22.39
N CYS A 36 -3.83 5.09 -23.24
CA CYS A 36 -3.69 5.19 -24.70
C CYS A 36 -4.79 6.08 -25.25
N ILE A 37 -4.44 7.30 -25.67
CA ILE A 37 -5.43 8.32 -26.06
C ILE A 37 -5.18 8.76 -27.50
N TYR A 38 -6.11 8.41 -28.38
CA TYR A 38 -6.12 8.81 -29.77
C TYR A 38 -7.17 9.91 -30.00
N ASN A 39 -6.73 11.17 -29.85
CA ASN A 39 -7.58 12.35 -30.03
C ASN A 39 -8.02 12.54 -31.49
N LYS A 40 -9.14 11.92 -31.88
CA LYS A 40 -9.76 12.08 -33.20
C LYS A 40 -11.27 12.31 -33.07
N ARG A 41 -11.78 13.22 -33.90
CA ARG A 41 -13.22 13.47 -34.05
C ARG A 41 -13.86 12.41 -34.95
N ASP A 42 -15.12 12.09 -34.68
CA ASP A 42 -15.97 11.20 -35.48
C ASP A 42 -15.38 9.78 -35.64
N LEU A 43 -14.94 9.18 -34.53
CA LEU A 43 -14.44 7.81 -34.49
C LEU A 43 -15.56 6.80 -34.78
N GLN A 44 -15.36 5.97 -35.81
CA GLN A 44 -16.26 4.84 -36.10
C GLN A 44 -15.63 3.54 -35.59
N LEU A 45 -16.02 3.09 -34.38
CA LEU A 45 -15.46 1.89 -33.74
C LEU A 45 -15.51 0.63 -34.62
N LYS A 46 -16.53 0.50 -35.47
CA LYS A 46 -16.67 -0.61 -36.44
C LYS A 46 -15.49 -0.73 -37.42
N ASN A 47 -14.81 0.38 -37.70
CA ASN A 47 -13.66 0.45 -38.60
C ASN A 47 -12.33 0.31 -37.86
N LEU A 48 -12.34 0.29 -36.52
CA LEU A 48 -11.12 0.25 -35.73
C LEU A 48 -10.74 -1.17 -35.32
N ARG A 49 -9.44 -1.37 -35.18
CA ARG A 49 -8.85 -2.46 -34.42
C ARG A 49 -7.88 -1.87 -33.42
N VAL A 50 -8.06 -2.17 -32.15
CA VAL A 50 -7.16 -1.76 -31.08
C VAL A 50 -6.50 -3.00 -30.53
N TYR A 51 -5.18 -2.99 -30.46
CA TYR A 51 -4.40 -4.04 -29.82
C TYR A 51 -3.57 -3.45 -28.70
N TRP A 52 -3.67 -4.08 -27.54
CA TRP A 52 -2.64 -3.98 -26.51
C TRP A 52 -1.75 -5.21 -26.61
N GLN A 53 -0.44 -4.98 -26.73
CA GLN A 53 0.56 -6.03 -26.87
C GLN A 53 1.74 -5.80 -25.93
N ILE A 54 2.37 -6.87 -25.44
CA ILE A 54 3.71 -6.76 -24.84
C ILE A 54 4.70 -6.38 -25.95
N ALA A 55 5.47 -5.32 -25.73
CA ALA A 55 6.51 -4.89 -26.64
C ALA A 55 7.70 -5.86 -26.64
N GLY A 56 8.32 -6.05 -27.81
CA GLY A 56 9.46 -6.96 -27.98
C GLY A 56 9.05 -8.37 -28.47
N GLN A 57 10.01 -9.28 -28.49
CA GLN A 57 9.80 -10.65 -28.97
C GLN A 57 9.46 -11.58 -27.80
N VAL A 58 8.17 -11.83 -27.58
CA VAL A 58 7.66 -12.79 -26.59
C VAL A 58 6.79 -13.84 -27.26
N LYS A 59 6.72 -15.04 -26.67
CA LYS A 59 5.96 -16.18 -27.22
C LYS A 59 4.48 -15.86 -27.45
N CYS A 60 3.89 -15.11 -26.54
CA CYS A 60 2.52 -14.61 -26.67
C CYS A 60 2.49 -13.15 -26.21
N SER A 61 2.18 -12.24 -27.13
CA SER A 61 2.23 -10.79 -26.86
C SER A 61 0.85 -10.15 -26.73
N VAL A 62 -0.25 -10.77 -27.19
CA VAL A 62 -1.57 -10.13 -27.22
C VAL A 62 -2.19 -10.06 -25.82
N VAL A 63 -2.24 -8.85 -25.28
CA VAL A 63 -2.78 -8.55 -23.94
C VAL A 63 -4.28 -8.32 -24.00
N HIS A 64 -4.76 -7.54 -24.97
CA HIS A 64 -6.17 -7.27 -25.18
C HIS A 64 -6.40 -6.86 -26.64
N ALA A 65 -7.59 -7.15 -27.19
CA ALA A 65 -7.92 -6.75 -28.55
C ALA A 65 -9.39 -6.32 -28.65
N LEU A 66 -9.63 -5.17 -29.29
CA LEU A 66 -10.94 -4.69 -29.69
C LEU A 66 -10.99 -4.66 -31.23
N ILE A 67 -11.90 -5.41 -31.85
CA ILE A 67 -12.02 -5.50 -33.31
C ILE A 67 -13.45 -5.12 -33.70
N SER A 68 -13.58 -4.09 -34.54
CA SER A 68 -14.87 -3.59 -35.02
C SER A 68 -15.85 -3.29 -33.88
N GLY A 69 -15.34 -2.63 -32.83
CA GLY A 69 -16.13 -2.19 -31.67
C GLY A 69 -16.50 -3.30 -30.68
N ARG A 70 -15.90 -4.48 -30.75
CA ARG A 70 -16.14 -5.59 -29.82
C ARG A 70 -14.85 -6.22 -29.36
N ASP A 71 -14.81 -6.67 -28.11
CA ASP A 71 -13.66 -7.40 -27.59
C ASP A 71 -13.46 -8.70 -28.39
N ASN A 72 -12.19 -9.05 -28.58
CA ASN A 72 -11.77 -10.28 -29.23
C ASN A 72 -10.79 -11.03 -28.34
N TYR A 73 -11.24 -12.18 -27.83
CA TYR A 73 -10.46 -13.01 -26.90
C TYR A 73 -9.75 -14.20 -27.57
N SER A 74 -9.89 -14.37 -28.89
CA SER A 74 -9.43 -15.59 -29.60
C SER A 74 -7.92 -15.78 -29.50
N ASN A 75 -7.15 -14.70 -29.65
CA ASN A 75 -5.69 -14.72 -29.63
C ASN A 75 -5.09 -14.13 -28.34
N GLN A 76 -5.92 -13.80 -27.36
CA GLN A 76 -5.47 -13.21 -26.10
C GLN A 76 -4.67 -14.23 -25.29
N CYS A 77 -3.51 -13.82 -24.78
CA CYS A 77 -2.68 -14.69 -23.96
C CYS A 77 -3.41 -15.09 -22.68
N ILE A 78 -3.27 -16.35 -22.29
CA ILE A 78 -4.02 -16.95 -21.18
C ILE A 78 -3.85 -16.17 -19.86
N HIS A 79 -2.66 -15.61 -19.60
CA HIS A 79 -2.34 -14.83 -18.41
C HIS A 79 -3.11 -13.49 -18.29
N PHE A 80 -3.69 -12.99 -19.39
CA PHE A 80 -4.46 -11.73 -19.42
C PHE A 80 -5.98 -11.94 -19.58
N LYS A 81 -6.43 -13.17 -19.82
CA LYS A 81 -7.86 -13.49 -19.92
C LYS A 81 -8.55 -13.19 -18.59
N ASN A 82 -9.73 -12.56 -18.67
CA ASN A 82 -10.54 -12.12 -17.52
C ASN A 82 -9.84 -11.12 -16.57
N ARG A 83 -8.68 -10.58 -16.96
CA ARG A 83 -7.91 -9.59 -16.19
C ARG A 83 -7.78 -8.25 -16.89
N THR A 84 -8.31 -8.11 -18.11
CA THR A 84 -8.14 -6.89 -18.90
C THR A 84 -9.47 -6.38 -19.42
N GLN A 85 -9.64 -5.06 -19.40
CA GLN A 85 -10.83 -4.39 -19.92
C GLN A 85 -10.47 -3.00 -20.46
N LEU A 86 -11.19 -2.57 -21.49
CA LEU A 86 -11.21 -1.18 -21.93
C LEU A 86 -12.38 -0.43 -21.28
N PHE A 87 -12.29 0.90 -21.25
CA PHE A 87 -13.36 1.76 -20.75
C PHE A 87 -14.39 2.03 -21.85
N TRP A 88 -15.44 1.22 -21.91
CA TRP A 88 -16.49 1.26 -22.95
C TRP A 88 -17.12 2.64 -23.15
N ASP A 89 -17.36 3.36 -22.04
CA ASP A 89 -17.91 4.71 -21.99
C ASP A 89 -17.00 5.77 -22.65
N ARG A 90 -15.73 5.44 -22.90
CA ARG A 90 -14.71 6.38 -23.40
C ARG A 90 -14.19 6.05 -24.79
N LEU A 91 -14.53 4.89 -25.34
CA LEU A 91 -14.04 4.44 -26.66
C LEU A 91 -14.41 5.41 -27.78
N GLU A 92 -15.62 5.98 -27.77
CA GLU A 92 -16.06 6.94 -28.80
C GLU A 92 -15.27 8.26 -28.76
N SER A 93 -14.71 8.60 -27.59
CA SER A 93 -13.84 9.76 -27.41
C SER A 93 -12.38 9.49 -27.82
N GLY A 94 -12.05 8.24 -28.17
CA GLY A 94 -10.69 7.84 -28.55
C GLY A 94 -9.78 7.46 -27.38
N ASP A 95 -10.34 7.29 -26.18
CA ASP A 95 -9.63 6.73 -25.03
C ASP A 95 -9.69 5.21 -25.09
N PHE A 96 -8.55 4.61 -25.41
CA PHE A 96 -8.34 3.16 -25.51
C PHE A 96 -7.48 2.63 -24.36
N SER A 97 -7.50 3.33 -23.23
CA SER A 97 -6.75 2.95 -22.04
C SER A 97 -7.18 1.57 -21.53
N LEU A 98 -6.20 0.78 -21.10
CA LEU A 98 -6.40 -0.58 -20.62
C LEU A 98 -6.39 -0.61 -19.09
N LEU A 99 -7.41 -1.18 -18.47
CA LEU A 99 -7.33 -1.61 -17.07
C LEU A 99 -6.84 -3.05 -17.02
N LEU A 100 -5.75 -3.29 -16.31
CA LEU A 100 -5.22 -4.59 -15.95
C LEU A 100 -5.51 -4.86 -14.46
N LEU A 101 -6.15 -5.98 -14.17
CA LEU A 101 -6.62 -6.36 -12.84
C LEU A 101 -5.62 -7.26 -12.11
N ASN A 102 -5.52 -7.06 -10.79
CA ASN A 102 -4.71 -7.88 -9.88
C ASN A 102 -3.28 -8.09 -10.40
N VAL A 103 -2.53 -7.00 -10.47
CA VAL A 103 -1.19 -6.96 -11.05
C VAL A 103 -0.23 -7.87 -10.28
N SER A 104 0.57 -8.63 -11.03
CA SER A 104 1.51 -9.63 -10.52
C SER A 104 2.92 -9.39 -11.06
N GLN A 105 3.93 -10.05 -10.48
CA GLN A 105 5.33 -9.87 -10.89
C GLN A 105 5.57 -10.12 -12.40
N SER A 106 4.81 -11.04 -13.00
CA SER A 106 4.92 -11.37 -14.43
C SER A 106 4.34 -10.30 -15.36
N ASP A 107 3.66 -9.28 -14.82
CA ASP A 107 3.07 -8.20 -15.63
C ASP A 107 4.05 -7.03 -15.83
N ASN A 108 5.26 -7.08 -15.26
CA ASN A 108 6.31 -6.08 -15.43
C ASN A 108 6.87 -6.08 -16.86
N HIS A 109 6.19 -5.34 -17.73
CA HIS A 109 6.48 -5.27 -19.15
C HIS A 109 6.32 -3.84 -19.67
N THR A 110 6.92 -3.59 -20.83
CA THR A 110 6.49 -2.49 -21.69
C THR A 110 5.35 -2.97 -22.57
N TYR A 111 4.23 -2.26 -22.49
CA TYR A 111 3.03 -2.52 -23.28
C TYR A 111 2.97 -1.52 -24.44
N LYS A 112 2.43 -1.98 -25.57
CA LYS A 112 2.23 -1.20 -26.78
C LYS A 112 0.75 -1.19 -27.13
N CYS A 113 0.18 0.01 -27.17
CA CYS A 113 -1.13 0.25 -27.76
C CYS A 113 -0.97 0.49 -29.27
N ILE A 114 -1.76 -0.19 -30.09
CA ILE A 114 -1.77 -0.05 -31.55
C ILE A 114 -3.21 0.14 -31.99
N VAL A 115 -3.53 1.31 -32.50
CA VAL A 115 -4.84 1.60 -33.10
C VAL A 115 -4.70 1.56 -34.62
N GLN A 116 -5.48 0.70 -35.24
CA GLN A 116 -5.57 0.55 -36.68
C GLN A 116 -6.94 0.98 -37.16
N GLU A 117 -6.99 1.67 -38.30
CA GLU A 117 -8.24 2.04 -38.97
C GLU A 117 -8.33 1.32 -40.31
N LYS A 118 -9.45 0.64 -40.54
CA LYS A 118 -9.80 -0.01 -41.79
C LYS A 118 -10.65 0.95 -42.63
N LYS A 119 -10.07 1.43 -43.73
CA LYS A 119 -10.80 2.07 -44.83
C LYS A 119 -10.72 1.14 -46.04
N GLU A 120 -10.09 1.58 -47.12
CA GLU A 120 -9.73 0.71 -48.25
C GLU A 120 -8.69 -0.34 -47.85
N PHE A 121 -7.73 0.06 -47.02
CA PHE A 121 -6.73 -0.80 -46.42
C PHE A 121 -6.56 -0.49 -44.94
N THR A 122 -5.96 -1.42 -44.21
CA THR A 122 -5.72 -1.26 -42.77
C THR A 122 -4.44 -0.47 -42.56
N LYS A 123 -4.51 0.65 -41.83
CA LYS A 123 -3.37 1.50 -41.47
C LYS A 123 -3.28 1.65 -39.96
N VAL A 124 -2.07 1.64 -39.42
CA VAL A 124 -1.83 2.10 -38.04
C VAL A 124 -2.00 3.61 -38.01
N VAL A 125 -2.94 4.09 -37.20
CA VAL A 125 -3.27 5.51 -37.07
C VAL A 125 -2.82 6.13 -35.75
N HIS A 126 -2.52 5.28 -34.75
CA HIS A 126 -1.96 5.69 -33.48
C HIS A 126 -1.19 4.54 -32.84
N GLN A 127 -0.10 4.86 -32.15
CA GLN A 127 0.71 3.91 -31.40
C GLN A 127 1.31 4.60 -30.18
N GLU A 128 1.29 3.91 -29.04
CA GLU A 128 1.85 4.40 -27.78
C GLU A 128 2.52 3.25 -27.02
N GLU A 129 3.61 3.54 -26.29
CA GLU A 129 4.27 2.57 -25.41
C GLU A 129 4.19 3.04 -23.95
N VAL A 130 3.80 2.13 -23.06
CA VAL A 130 3.68 2.36 -21.61
C VAL A 130 4.44 1.26 -20.87
N ALA A 131 5.43 1.64 -20.07
CA ALA A 131 6.10 0.73 -19.15
C ALA A 131 5.24 0.57 -17.88
N LEU A 132 4.98 -0.67 -17.47
CA LEU A 132 4.40 -0.96 -16.16
C LEU A 132 5.52 -1.44 -15.24
N SER A 133 5.89 -0.59 -14.30
CA SER A 133 6.83 -0.91 -13.24
C SER A 133 6.08 -1.34 -11.99
N LEU A 134 6.60 -2.34 -11.28
CA LEU A 134 5.95 -2.90 -10.09
C LEU A 134 6.68 -2.49 -8.83
N ALA A 135 5.94 -2.34 -7.74
CA ALA A 135 6.47 -2.08 -6.42
C ALA A 135 5.65 -2.80 -5.33
N ALA A 136 6.23 -2.95 -4.15
CA ALA A 136 5.55 -3.45 -2.97
C ALA A 136 6.03 -2.65 -1.75
N SER A 137 5.08 -2.21 -0.93
CA SER A 137 5.39 -1.50 0.31
C SER A 137 6.12 -2.44 1.27
N TYR A 138 7.16 -1.90 1.92
CA TYR A 138 7.82 -2.62 3.00
C TYR A 138 6.89 -2.72 4.21
N SER A 139 7.07 -3.76 5.02
CA SER A 139 6.43 -3.83 6.33
C SER A 139 7.02 -2.79 7.29
N GLN A 140 6.23 -2.33 8.25
CA GLN A 140 6.69 -1.41 9.30
C GLN A 140 7.98 -1.94 9.94
N PRO A 141 9.09 -1.17 9.93
CA PRO A 141 10.35 -1.64 10.47
C PRO A 141 10.23 -1.98 11.96
N ILE A 142 10.86 -3.08 12.35
CA ILE A 142 10.95 -3.54 13.73
C ILE A 142 12.36 -3.20 14.21
N LEU A 143 12.43 -2.22 15.12
CA LEU A 143 13.66 -1.83 15.79
C LEU A 143 13.81 -2.61 17.10
N SER A 144 14.99 -3.20 17.32
CA SER A 144 15.32 -3.93 18.55
C SER A 144 16.66 -3.45 19.12
N GLY A 145 16.85 -3.63 20.43
CA GLY A 145 18.00 -3.13 21.19
C GLY A 145 17.64 -1.93 22.09
N PRO A 146 18.63 -1.26 22.68
CA PRO A 146 20.06 -1.53 22.54
C PRO A 146 20.49 -2.81 23.25
N ILE A 147 21.35 -3.61 22.60
CA ILE A 147 22.09 -4.70 23.23
C ILE A 147 23.48 -4.17 23.58
N ARG A 148 23.86 -4.19 24.86
CA ARG A 148 25.19 -3.75 25.31
C ARG A 148 26.24 -4.82 25.00
N ASN A 149 27.42 -4.40 24.57
CA ASN A 149 28.58 -5.28 24.46
C ASN A 149 29.12 -5.66 25.87
N SER A 150 30.09 -6.57 25.93
CA SER A 150 30.66 -7.05 27.20
C SER A 150 31.33 -5.96 28.04
N THR A 151 31.85 -4.90 27.43
CA THR A 151 32.45 -3.76 28.15
C THR A 151 31.42 -2.71 28.59
N GLY A 152 30.21 -2.74 28.02
CA GLY A 152 29.15 -1.75 28.24
C GLY A 152 29.34 -0.42 27.51
N GLU A 153 30.47 -0.25 26.80
CA GLU A 153 30.86 0.99 26.11
C GLU A 153 30.11 1.18 24.79
N GLU A 154 29.71 0.09 24.14
CA GLU A 154 28.99 0.11 22.87
C GLU A 154 27.63 -0.57 22.99
N VAL A 155 26.69 -0.08 22.20
CA VAL A 155 25.36 -0.65 22.06
C VAL A 155 25.06 -0.94 20.61
N THR A 156 24.40 -2.08 20.37
CA THR A 156 23.95 -2.49 19.05
C THR A 156 22.44 -2.45 18.96
N PHE A 157 21.94 -1.82 17.90
CA PHE A 157 20.55 -1.86 17.47
C PHE A 157 20.43 -2.76 16.24
N SER A 158 19.27 -3.38 16.08
CA SER A 158 18.94 -4.15 14.88
C SER A 158 17.60 -3.70 14.32
N CYS A 159 17.52 -3.53 13.01
CA CYS A 159 16.32 -3.15 12.29
C CYS A 159 15.96 -4.22 11.26
N ARG A 160 14.69 -4.64 11.25
CA ARG A 160 14.15 -5.60 10.28
C ARG A 160 12.92 -5.05 9.59
N SER A 161 12.85 -5.21 8.28
CA SER A 161 11.64 -4.96 7.49
C SER A 161 11.60 -5.95 6.31
N GLY A 162 10.42 -6.26 5.80
CA GLY A 162 10.25 -7.30 4.78
C GLY A 162 9.09 -7.11 3.83
N ASN A 163 9.04 -8.00 2.84
CA ASN A 163 8.04 -8.13 1.79
C ASN A 163 7.88 -6.90 0.88
N GLY A 164 8.95 -6.12 0.70
CA GLY A 164 8.94 -4.93 -0.15
C GLY A 164 9.64 -5.13 -1.50
N TYR A 165 9.35 -4.27 -2.47
CA TYR A 165 9.98 -4.27 -3.79
C TYR A 165 9.95 -2.85 -4.39
N PRO A 166 10.99 -2.38 -5.08
CA PRO A 166 12.30 -3.01 -5.28
C PRO A 166 13.14 -2.95 -3.99
N LYS A 167 14.44 -3.28 -4.08
CA LYS A 167 15.40 -3.12 -2.98
C LYS A 167 15.33 -1.68 -2.40
N PRO A 168 15.27 -1.50 -1.07
CA PRO A 168 15.05 -0.18 -0.45
C PRO A 168 16.37 0.54 -0.16
N ASN A 169 16.27 1.83 0.11
CA ASN A 169 17.32 2.55 0.84
C ASN A 169 17.08 2.43 2.35
N VAL A 170 18.16 2.30 3.12
CA VAL A 170 18.10 2.16 4.59
C VAL A 170 18.95 3.22 5.24
N TYR A 171 18.36 3.95 6.18
CA TYR A 171 19.00 5.04 6.89
C TYR A 171 18.90 4.84 8.40
N TRP A 172 20.03 5.04 9.07
CA TRP A 172 20.08 5.17 10.53
C TRP A 172 20.25 6.64 10.87
N ILE A 173 19.38 7.18 11.72
CA ILE A 173 19.34 8.62 12.01
C ILE A 173 19.42 8.81 13.52
N ASN A 174 20.34 9.69 13.95
CA ASN A 174 20.31 10.22 15.31
C ASN A 174 19.30 11.36 15.38
N LYS A 175 18.19 11.17 16.09
CA LYS A 175 17.10 12.14 16.14
C LYS A 175 17.40 13.39 16.96
N LYS A 176 18.47 13.41 17.75
CA LYS A 176 18.86 14.62 18.50
C LYS A 176 19.36 15.74 17.59
N ASN A 177 20.11 15.38 16.55
CA ASN A 177 20.79 16.31 15.66
C ASN A 177 20.46 16.06 14.18
N ASN A 178 19.53 15.14 13.89
CA ASN A 178 19.19 14.65 12.55
C ASN A 178 20.40 14.19 11.71
N SER A 179 21.49 13.74 12.34
CA SER A 179 22.65 13.26 11.59
C SER A 179 22.46 11.81 11.13
N LEU A 180 22.88 11.53 9.89
CA LEU A 180 22.97 10.16 9.37
C LEU A 180 24.08 9.39 10.09
N LEU A 181 23.80 8.14 10.44
CA LEU A 181 24.73 7.21 11.06
C LEU A 181 25.07 6.09 10.08
N THR A 182 26.31 5.61 10.14
CA THR A 182 26.78 4.50 9.31
C THR A 182 26.34 3.17 9.91
N ALA A 183 25.63 2.35 9.13
CA ALA A 183 25.28 1.00 9.52
C ALA A 183 26.54 0.14 9.72
N SER A 184 26.53 -0.73 10.73
CA SER A 184 27.58 -1.73 10.93
C SER A 184 27.38 -2.93 10.01
N THR A 185 26.13 -3.32 9.77
CA THR A 185 25.77 -4.35 8.77
C THR A 185 24.51 -3.93 8.02
N LEU A 186 24.41 -4.33 6.76
CA LEU A 186 23.23 -4.13 5.92
C LEU A 186 23.11 -5.30 4.94
N GLU A 187 22.08 -6.10 5.12
CA GLU A 187 21.83 -7.33 4.39
C GLU A 187 20.45 -7.28 3.75
N PHE A 188 20.38 -7.80 2.51
CA PHE A 188 19.14 -7.89 1.75
C PHE A 188 18.92 -9.35 1.35
N ASN A 189 17.77 -9.89 1.69
CA ASN A 189 17.36 -11.25 1.38
C ASN A 189 16.27 -11.19 0.31
N SER A 190 16.50 -11.85 -0.83
CA SER A 190 15.49 -12.00 -1.89
C SER A 190 14.62 -13.24 -1.66
N HIS A 191 13.33 -13.11 -1.91
CA HIS A 191 12.34 -14.17 -1.77
C HIS A 191 11.91 -14.74 -3.11
N ALA A 192 11.31 -15.94 -3.09
CA ALA A 192 10.84 -16.62 -4.30
C ALA A 192 9.69 -15.88 -5.01
N ASP A 193 8.93 -15.06 -4.27
CA ASP A 193 7.88 -14.20 -4.81
C ASP A 193 8.43 -12.92 -5.48
N GLY A 194 9.76 -12.72 -5.45
CA GLY A 194 10.45 -11.56 -6.02
C GLY A 194 10.62 -10.39 -5.06
N THR A 195 10.08 -10.45 -3.83
CA THR A 195 10.22 -9.38 -2.83
C THR A 195 11.55 -9.45 -2.08
N TYR A 196 11.86 -8.40 -1.35
CA TYR A 196 13.05 -8.28 -0.51
C TYR A 196 12.69 -8.14 0.97
N SER A 197 13.56 -8.68 1.82
CA SER A 197 13.64 -8.33 3.23
C SER A 197 15.00 -7.76 3.56
N VAL A 198 15.01 -6.86 4.52
CA VAL A 198 16.19 -6.10 4.91
C VAL A 198 16.48 -6.30 6.40
N PHE A 199 17.75 -6.53 6.69
CA PHE A 199 18.28 -6.61 8.03
C PHE A 199 19.47 -5.66 8.13
N SER A 200 19.45 -4.77 9.11
CA SER A 200 20.57 -3.86 9.34
C SER A 200 20.88 -3.77 10.82
N THR A 201 22.15 -3.63 11.15
CA THR A 201 22.59 -3.33 12.52
C THR A 201 23.35 -2.03 12.58
N LEU A 202 23.23 -1.35 13.73
CA LEU A 202 23.95 -0.14 14.06
C LEU A 202 24.64 -0.32 15.41
N THR A 203 25.96 -0.26 15.43
CA THR A 203 26.76 -0.22 16.66
C THR A 203 27.30 1.18 16.88
N VAL A 204 27.01 1.76 18.04
CA VAL A 204 27.46 3.10 18.44
C VAL A 204 27.88 3.12 19.89
N LYS A 205 28.70 4.11 20.28
CA LYS A 205 29.07 4.33 21.68
C LYS A 205 27.82 4.62 22.52
N ALA A 206 27.74 3.99 23.68
CA ALA A 206 26.67 4.21 24.64
C ALA A 206 26.72 5.65 25.17
N THR A 207 25.62 6.38 25.01
CA THR A 207 25.45 7.73 25.55
C THR A 207 24.11 7.81 26.27
N SER A 208 23.90 8.83 27.12
CA SER A 208 22.60 9.02 27.77
C SER A 208 21.59 9.72 26.85
N ASN A 209 20.31 9.43 27.08
CA ASN A 209 19.16 9.92 26.33
C ASN A 209 19.21 9.55 24.84
N MET A 210 19.71 8.39 24.44
CA MET A 210 19.82 8.03 23.01
C MET A 210 18.47 8.08 22.29
N GLN A 211 18.45 8.66 21.09
CA GLN A 211 17.28 8.69 20.20
C GLN A 211 17.69 8.26 18.80
N ILE A 212 17.35 7.02 18.44
CA ILE A 212 17.80 6.37 17.22
C ILE A 212 16.58 6.05 16.37
N GLU A 213 16.66 6.33 15.08
CA GLU A 213 15.63 5.97 14.10
C GLU A 213 16.25 5.09 13.01
N CYS A 214 15.54 4.02 12.65
CA CYS A 214 15.77 3.26 11.43
C CYS A 214 14.68 3.65 10.43
N SER A 215 15.07 4.09 9.24
CA SER A 215 14.17 4.50 8.15
C SER A 215 14.42 3.63 6.93
N ILE A 216 13.33 3.10 6.36
CA ILE A 216 13.29 2.26 5.17
C ILE A 216 12.55 3.04 4.10
N GLU A 217 13.23 3.38 3.01
CA GLU A 217 12.68 4.15 1.91
C GLU A 217 12.47 3.25 0.68
N ASN A 218 11.25 3.31 0.14
CA ASN A 218 10.91 2.81 -1.18
C ASN A 218 10.77 3.99 -2.13
N GLU A 219 11.85 4.28 -2.86
CA GLU A 219 11.94 5.41 -3.80
C GLU A 219 10.86 5.35 -4.90
N MET A 220 10.53 4.15 -5.40
CA MET A 220 9.53 3.99 -6.46
C MET A 220 8.13 4.36 -5.98
N LEU A 221 7.79 4.05 -4.72
CA LEU A 221 6.51 4.40 -4.13
C LEU A 221 6.50 5.78 -3.45
N GLN A 222 7.67 6.45 -3.34
CA GLN A 222 7.85 7.64 -2.52
C GLN A 222 7.36 7.40 -1.07
N GLU A 223 7.61 6.20 -0.56
CA GLU A 223 7.23 5.76 0.78
C GLU A 223 8.44 5.71 1.69
N ASN A 224 8.31 6.25 2.90
CA ASN A 224 9.32 6.15 3.94
C ASN A 224 8.66 5.65 5.24
N LEU A 225 9.10 4.48 5.70
CA LEU A 225 8.65 3.88 6.95
C LEU A 225 9.78 3.92 7.96
N SER A 226 9.50 4.37 9.17
CA SER A 226 10.53 4.47 10.20
C SER A 226 10.08 3.91 11.54
N ALA A 227 11.05 3.43 12.32
CA ALA A 227 10.89 3.01 13.70
C ALA A 227 11.93 3.70 14.56
N ASN A 228 11.51 4.17 15.74
CA ASN A 228 12.32 4.95 16.63
C ASN A 228 12.50 4.29 18.00
N TYR A 229 13.66 4.51 18.59
CA TYR A 229 13.99 4.19 19.95
C TYR A 229 14.23 5.49 20.69
N THR A 230 13.62 5.63 21.87
CA THR A 230 13.93 6.69 22.82
C THR A 230 14.28 6.04 24.16
N GLU A 231 15.45 6.36 24.69
CA GLU A 231 15.86 5.83 25.98
C GLU A 231 14.92 6.36 27.08
N GLN A 232 14.16 5.46 27.68
CA GLN A 232 13.36 5.80 28.86
C GLN A 232 14.29 5.88 30.06
N LYS A 233 14.24 7.00 30.80
CA LYS A 233 14.90 7.07 32.11
C LYS A 233 14.28 6.00 33.00
N GLN A 234 15.10 5.03 33.40
CA GLN A 234 14.76 4.09 34.44
C GLN A 234 14.52 4.90 35.73
N SER A 235 13.26 5.10 36.10
CA SER A 235 12.95 5.44 37.47
C SER A 235 13.39 4.23 38.29
N ASN A 236 14.54 4.34 38.96
CA ASN A 236 14.84 3.51 40.11
C ASN A 236 13.88 3.93 41.24
N GLY A 237 12.58 3.71 41.02
CA GLY A 237 11.66 3.45 42.10
C GLY A 237 12.04 2.08 42.62
N SER A 238 12.86 2.06 43.67
CA SER A 238 12.84 0.97 44.63
C SER A 238 11.38 0.74 44.99
N SER A 239 10.75 -0.26 44.36
CA SER A 239 9.47 -0.80 44.79
C SER A 239 9.70 -1.57 46.09
N THR A 240 10.04 -0.86 47.15
CA THR A 240 9.41 -1.14 48.43
C THR A 240 7.95 -0.79 48.26
N GLU A 241 7.17 -1.73 47.72
CA GLU A 241 5.72 -1.71 47.84
C GLU A 241 5.38 -1.89 49.32
N ASN A 242 5.40 -0.78 50.05
CA ASN A 242 4.59 -0.62 51.23
C ASN A 242 3.71 0.60 51.04
N LEU A 243 2.42 0.35 51.28
CA LEU A 243 1.32 1.27 51.47
C LEU A 243 0.57 1.73 50.21
N GLY A 244 -0.52 1.02 49.95
CA GLY A 244 -1.64 1.61 49.22
C GLY A 244 -2.62 0.63 48.58
N LYS A 245 -3.10 -0.40 49.28
CA LYS A 245 -4.39 -1.04 48.90
C LYS A 245 -5.50 0.01 48.99
N LYS A 246 -5.66 0.83 47.96
CA LYS A 246 -6.82 1.71 47.77
C LYS A 246 -7.56 1.21 46.56
N GLY A 247 -8.47 0.26 46.81
CA GLY A 247 -9.26 -0.34 45.75
C GLY A 247 -10.13 -1.53 46.16
N ARG A 248 -10.65 -1.59 47.41
CA ARG A 248 -11.71 -2.55 47.79
C ARG A 248 -12.67 -1.97 48.84
N VAL A 249 -13.35 -0.85 48.52
CA VAL A 249 -14.55 -0.41 49.28
C VAL A 249 -15.71 -0.02 48.35
N ALA A 250 -15.69 -0.43 47.08
CA ALA A 250 -16.74 -0.10 46.11
C ALA A 250 -17.62 -1.29 45.67
N GLN A 251 -17.61 -2.42 46.39
CA GLN A 251 -18.48 -3.57 46.05
C GLN A 251 -19.37 -4.07 47.20
N ALA A 252 -19.27 -3.51 48.41
CA ALA A 252 -20.17 -3.88 49.52
C ALA A 252 -21.43 -2.98 49.62
N ALA A 253 -21.31 -1.68 49.29
CA ALA A 253 -22.44 -0.75 49.38
C ALA A 253 -23.53 -1.03 48.33
N GLY A 254 -23.15 -1.46 47.12
CA GLY A 254 -24.10 -1.81 46.06
C GLY A 254 -24.98 -3.01 46.42
N ILE A 255 -24.39 -4.04 47.04
CA ILE A 255 -25.12 -5.25 47.44
C ILE A 255 -26.10 -4.94 48.58
N ILE A 256 -25.69 -4.12 49.56
CA ILE A 256 -26.56 -3.71 50.67
C ILE A 256 -27.74 -2.88 50.14
N CYS A 257 -27.53 -1.96 49.21
CA CYS A 257 -28.61 -1.19 48.58
C CYS A 257 -29.59 -2.10 47.81
N ILE A 258 -29.10 -3.11 47.09
CA ILE A 258 -29.95 -4.04 46.35
C ILE A 258 -30.79 -4.89 47.32
N VAL A 259 -30.21 -5.38 48.42
CA VAL A 259 -30.94 -6.16 49.43
C VAL A 259 -32.02 -5.31 50.12
N ILE A 260 -31.72 -4.04 50.44
CA ILE A 260 -32.71 -3.12 51.01
C ILE A 260 -33.82 -2.81 50.00
N LEU A 261 -33.50 -2.58 48.72
CA LEU A 261 -34.50 -2.34 47.67
C LEU A 261 -35.43 -3.53 47.46
N ILE A 262 -34.90 -4.76 47.46
CA ILE A 262 -35.72 -5.98 47.36
C ILE A 262 -36.62 -6.12 48.60
N GLY A 263 -36.10 -5.84 49.80
CA GLY A 263 -36.88 -5.86 51.03
C GLY A 263 -38.05 -4.85 51.00
N LEU A 264 -37.79 -3.62 50.56
CA LEU A 264 -38.83 -2.59 50.45
C LEU A 264 -39.90 -2.95 49.41
N LEU A 265 -39.50 -3.51 48.27
CA LEU A 265 -40.44 -3.98 47.24
C LEU A 265 -41.34 -5.11 47.77
N ALA A 266 -40.77 -6.06 48.51
CA ALA A 266 -41.54 -7.15 49.12
C ALA A 266 -42.57 -6.63 50.14
N VAL A 267 -42.20 -5.65 50.98
CA VAL A 267 -43.13 -5.00 51.92
C VAL A 267 -44.25 -4.28 51.17
N LEU A 268 -43.93 -3.58 50.08
CA LEU A 268 -44.90 -2.84 49.28
C LEU A 268 -45.88 -3.77 48.58
N ILE A 269 -45.39 -4.91 48.05
CA ILE A 269 -46.23 -5.96 47.47
C ILE A 269 -47.13 -6.58 48.55
N CYS A 270 -46.59 -6.93 49.72
CA CYS A 270 -47.38 -7.42 50.84
C CYS A 270 -48.44 -6.42 51.30
N TRP A 271 -48.10 -5.13 51.35
CA TRP A 271 -49.04 -4.07 51.71
C TRP A 271 -50.16 -3.92 50.67
N LEU A 272 -49.82 -3.96 49.37
CA LEU A 272 -50.81 -3.95 48.27
C LEU A 272 -51.71 -5.19 48.30
N TRP A 273 -51.17 -6.36 48.62
CA TRP A 273 -51.95 -7.59 48.77
C TRP A 273 -52.88 -7.51 49.99
N ARG A 274 -52.41 -6.97 51.13
CA ARG A 274 -53.25 -6.72 52.31
C ARG A 274 -54.38 -5.72 52.00
N ARG A 275 -54.06 -4.64 51.29
CA ARG A 275 -55.03 -3.61 50.88
C ARG A 275 -56.05 -4.13 49.87
N ARG A 276 -55.65 -5.05 49.00
CA ARG A 276 -56.55 -5.72 48.05
C ARG A 276 -57.43 -6.78 48.72
N SER A 277 -56.90 -7.48 49.73
CA SER A 277 -57.67 -8.44 50.54
C SER A 277 -58.71 -7.74 51.43
N SER A 278 -58.40 -6.54 51.97
CA SER A 278 -59.38 -5.72 52.69
C SER A 278 -60.51 -5.13 51.82
N HIS A 279 -60.41 -5.22 50.49
CA HIS A 279 -61.46 -4.80 49.55
C HIS A 279 -62.35 -5.96 49.06
N LEU A 280 -62.06 -7.21 49.42
CA LEU A 280 -62.80 -8.40 48.98
C LEU A 280 -63.61 -9.08 50.10
N VAL A 281 -63.72 -8.45 51.28
CA VAL A 281 -64.53 -8.94 52.43
C VAL A 281 -65.83 -8.13 52.61
N SER A 282 -66.18 -7.23 51.69
CA SER A 282 -67.31 -6.30 51.86
C SER A 282 -68.44 -6.42 50.83
N TYR A 283 -68.75 -7.61 50.32
CA TYR A 283 -69.99 -7.85 49.56
C TYR A 283 -70.54 -9.27 49.79
N THR A 284 -70.98 -9.54 51.02
CA THR A 284 -72.03 -10.51 51.31
C THR A 284 -72.80 -10.02 52.55
N GLY A 285 -74.08 -9.69 52.38
CA GLY A 285 -75.02 -9.41 53.48
C GLY A 285 -75.62 -8.00 53.48
N ASN A 286 -76.75 -7.79 52.80
CA ASN A 286 -78.07 -7.58 53.43
C ASN A 286 -79.11 -7.10 52.41
N GLU A 287 -80.29 -7.75 52.52
CA GLU A 287 -81.63 -7.45 52.00
C GLU A 287 -81.87 -7.39 50.48
#